data_AF-A0A661BDJ6-F1
#
_entry.id   AF-A0A661BDJ6-F1
#
_cell.length_a   1.000
_cell.length_b   1.000
_cell.length_c   1.000
_cell.angle_alpha   90.00
_cell.angle_beta   90.00
_cell.angle_gamma   90.00
#
_symmetry.space_group_name_H-M   'P 1'
#
loop_
_entity.id
_entity.type
_entity.pdbx_description
1 polymer ?
#
loop_
_entity_poly.entity_id
_entity_poly.type
_entity_poly.pdbx_seq_one_letter_code
_entity_poly.pdbx_strand_id
1 'polypeptide(L)'
;MESKIFYSLVLITLLSISFSILVFADQIAITENGKKVLLKDDGTWEFLKEEPKREELCDFRKTNWGMNKEQVKKTEKGKIVEEDENILTYQG
;
A
#
# COMPACT_ATOMS: atom_id res chain seq x y z
N MET A 1 -4.16 -0.97 -58.36
CA MET A 1 -4.17 -1.88 -57.20
C MET A 1 -2.89 -1.67 -56.38
N GLU A 2 -1.74 -1.60 -57.05
CA GLU A 2 -0.41 -1.20 -56.54
C GLU A 2 -0.37 0.02 -55.60
N SER A 3 -1.01 1.15 -55.99
CA SER A 3 -0.93 2.39 -55.19
C SER A 3 -1.63 2.29 -53.83
N LYS A 4 -2.74 1.57 -53.74
CA LYS A 4 -3.44 1.34 -52.45
C LYS A 4 -2.60 0.51 -51.49
N ILE A 5 -1.85 -0.47 -52.01
CA ILE A 5 -0.94 -1.31 -51.23
C ILE A 5 0.24 -0.47 -50.74
N PHE A 6 0.79 0.40 -51.59
CA PHE A 6 1.87 1.31 -51.21
C PHE A 6 1.45 2.29 -50.11
N TYR A 7 0.32 2.99 -50.24
CA TYR A 7 -0.18 3.88 -49.19
C TYR A 7 -0.54 3.12 -47.91
N SER A 8 -1.05 1.89 -48.02
CA SER A 8 -1.30 1.02 -46.88
C SER A 8 -0.01 0.66 -46.14
N LEU A 9 1.06 0.29 -46.85
CA LEU A 9 2.35 -0.01 -46.25
C LEU A 9 2.98 1.23 -45.59
N VAL A 10 2.89 2.40 -46.22
CA VAL A 10 3.34 3.68 -45.63
C VAL A 10 2.53 4.04 -44.39
N LEU A 11 1.23 3.81 -44.40
CA LEU A 11 0.38 4.06 -43.24
C LEU A 11 0.70 3.10 -42.08
N ILE A 12 0.94 1.82 -42.39
CA ILE A 12 1.30 0.80 -41.39
C ILE A 12 2.66 1.12 -40.76
N THR A 13 3.66 1.53 -41.56
CA THR A 13 4.96 1.92 -41.01
C THR A 13 4.86 3.19 -40.17
N LEU A 14 4.07 4.18 -40.60
CA LEU A 14 3.83 5.40 -39.81
C LEU A 14 3.14 5.08 -38.47
N LEU A 15 2.12 4.22 -38.48
CA LEU A 15 1.41 3.77 -37.28
C LEU A 15 2.30 2.96 -36.33
N SER A 16 3.20 2.15 -36.88
CA SER A 16 4.14 1.36 -36.07
C SER A 16 5.18 2.25 -35.37
N ILE A 17 5.63 3.33 -36.01
CA ILE A 17 6.57 4.29 -35.41
C ILE A 17 5.89 5.07 -34.28
N SER A 18 4.62 5.48 -34.47
CA SER A 18 3.87 6.22 -33.45
C SER A 18 3.37 5.36 -32.28
N PHE A 19 3.33 4.03 -32.40
CA PHE A 19 2.98 3.16 -31.28
C PHE A 19 4.09 3.06 -30.21
N SER A 20 5.35 3.22 -30.61
CA SER A 20 6.52 3.07 -29.71
C SER A 20 6.63 4.13 -28.62
N ILE A 21 5.99 5.29 -28.79
CA ILE A 21 6.05 6.42 -27.83
C ILE A 21 5.04 6.29 -26.67
N LEU A 22 4.15 5.29 -26.69
CA LEU A 22 3.07 5.15 -25.69
C LEU A 22 3.39 4.16 -24.55
N VAL A 23 4.58 3.55 -24.52
CA VAL A 23 4.86 2.38 -23.65
C VAL A 23 5.58 2.75 -22.34
N PHE A 24 5.91 4.02 -22.11
CA PHE A 24 6.57 4.42 -20.85
C PHE A 24 5.52 4.73 -19.79
N ALA A 25 5.43 3.85 -18.79
CA ALA A 25 4.57 4.01 -17.62
C ALA A 25 5.43 4.29 -16.38
N ASP A 26 4.93 5.15 -15.48
CA ASP A 26 5.54 5.43 -14.19
C ASP A 26 5.77 4.14 -13.38
N GLN A 27 6.87 4.10 -12.63
CA GLN A 27 7.25 2.94 -11.82
C GLN A 27 7.27 3.27 -10.34
N ILE A 28 6.99 2.28 -9.49
CA ILE A 28 7.08 2.43 -8.04
C ILE A 28 8.27 1.61 -7.53
N ALA A 29 9.14 2.23 -6.74
CA ALA A 29 10.25 1.57 -6.08
C ALA A 29 10.18 1.75 -4.55
N ILE A 30 10.91 0.90 -3.83
CA ILE A 30 11.03 0.93 -2.37
C ILE A 30 12.47 1.30 -2.02
N THR A 31 12.65 2.35 -1.23
CA THR A 31 13.96 2.79 -0.73
C THR A 31 14.46 1.86 0.39
N GLU A 32 15.75 1.95 0.74
CA GLU A 32 16.35 1.14 1.81
C GLU A 32 15.63 1.25 3.16
N ASN A 33 15.00 2.39 3.43
CA ASN A 33 14.23 2.67 4.64
C ASN A 33 12.73 2.29 4.53
N GLY A 34 12.33 1.59 3.46
CA GLY A 34 10.97 1.08 3.27
C GLY A 34 9.95 2.08 2.71
N LYS A 35 10.35 3.31 2.38
CA LYS A 35 9.45 4.31 1.79
C LYS A 35 9.23 4.04 0.30
N LYS A 36 8.04 4.40 -0.20
CA LYS A 36 7.72 4.26 -1.62
C LYS A 36 8.05 5.54 -2.38
N VAL A 37 8.68 5.37 -3.54
CA VAL A 37 8.98 6.46 -4.48
C VAL A 37 8.33 6.18 -5.84
N LEU A 38 7.82 7.23 -6.47
CA LEU A 38 7.35 7.22 -7.86
C LEU A 38 8.49 7.68 -8.76
N LEU A 39 8.88 6.84 -9.73
CA LEU A 39 9.87 7.12 -10.76
C LEU A 39 9.15 7.53 -12.04
N LYS A 40 9.41 8.74 -12.51
CA LYS A 40 8.81 9.33 -13.71
C LYS A 40 9.70 9.07 -14.94
N ASP A 41 9.11 9.21 -16.11
CA ASP A 41 9.79 9.06 -17.41
C ASP A 41 10.81 10.17 -17.68
N ASP A 42 10.63 11.36 -17.11
CA ASP A 42 11.54 12.51 -17.18
C ASP A 42 12.82 12.35 -16.34
N GLY A 43 12.99 11.21 -15.67
CA GLY A 43 14.13 10.91 -14.81
C GLY A 43 14.05 11.55 -13.42
N THR A 44 12.96 12.24 -13.11
CA THR A 44 12.68 12.73 -11.76
C THR A 44 11.94 11.67 -10.94
N TRP A 45 11.92 11.87 -9.63
CA TRP A 45 11.20 11.00 -8.71
C TRP A 45 10.63 11.79 -7.54
N GLU A 46 9.59 11.25 -6.93
CA GLU A 46 8.96 11.85 -5.74
C GLU A 46 8.56 10.79 -4.73
N PHE A 47 8.59 11.14 -3.44
CA PHE A 47 8.03 10.28 -2.40
C PHE A 47 6.52 10.24 -2.54
N LEU A 48 5.96 9.03 -2.60
CA LEU A 48 4.53 8.87 -2.47
C LEU A 48 4.15 9.26 -1.05
N LYS A 49 3.18 10.19 -0.91
CA LYS A 49 2.59 10.47 0.40
C LYS A 49 2.03 9.16 0.93
N GLU A 50 2.64 8.67 1.99
CA GLU A 50 2.05 7.61 2.78
C GLU A 50 0.72 8.18 3.28
N GLU A 51 -0.40 7.58 2.88
CA GLU A 51 -1.62 7.79 3.63
C GLU A 51 -1.26 7.52 5.09
N PRO A 52 -1.69 8.36 6.05
CA PRO A 52 -1.45 8.10 7.46
C PRO A 52 -1.87 6.66 7.67
N LYS A 53 -0.89 5.81 8.01
CA LYS A 53 -1.16 4.41 8.32
C LYS A 53 -2.36 4.47 9.24
N ARG A 54 -3.44 3.83 8.82
CA ARG A 54 -4.70 3.76 9.55
C ARG A 54 -4.48 2.83 10.75
N GLU A 55 -3.47 3.13 11.57
CA GLU A 55 -3.09 2.46 12.81
C GLU A 55 -4.11 2.79 13.92
N GLU A 56 -5.04 3.73 13.70
CA GLU A 56 -6.06 4.09 14.69
C GLU A 56 -7.42 3.38 14.54
N LEU A 57 -7.66 2.57 13.50
CA LEU A 57 -9.02 2.01 13.26
C LEU A 57 -9.16 0.50 13.50
N CYS A 58 -8.11 -0.18 13.96
CA CYS A 58 -8.20 -1.61 14.33
C CYS A 58 -7.43 -1.93 15.62
N ASP A 59 -7.49 -1.07 16.64
CA ASP A 59 -6.90 -1.38 17.95
C ASP A 59 -7.99 -1.83 18.93
N PHE A 60 -8.54 -3.03 18.70
CA PHE A 60 -9.59 -3.61 19.56
C PHE A 60 -9.09 -3.82 21.00
N ARG A 61 -7.77 -3.96 21.22
CA ARG A 61 -7.18 -4.17 22.55
C ARG A 61 -5.91 -3.36 22.69
N LYS A 62 -5.78 -2.65 23.82
CA LYS A 62 -4.55 -1.92 24.15
C LYS A 62 -3.50 -2.81 24.83
N THR A 63 -3.87 -4.04 25.15
CA THR A 63 -3.01 -5.05 25.76
C THR A 63 -2.26 -5.89 24.74
N ASN A 64 -1.02 -6.26 25.07
CA ASN A 64 -0.20 -7.16 24.28
C ASN A 64 -0.07 -8.54 24.95
N TRP A 65 0.18 -9.58 24.15
CA TRP A 65 0.55 -10.90 24.64
C TRP A 65 1.79 -10.83 25.54
N GLY A 66 1.83 -11.64 26.59
CA GLY A 66 2.91 -11.66 27.57
C GLY A 66 2.76 -10.64 28.71
N MET A 67 1.77 -9.75 28.66
CA MET A 67 1.38 -8.95 29.83
C MET A 67 0.79 -9.85 30.93
N ASN A 68 1.14 -9.58 32.18
CA ASN A 68 0.53 -10.23 33.33
C ASN A 68 -0.81 -9.58 33.73
N LYS A 69 -1.59 -10.23 34.60
CA LYS A 69 -2.93 -9.76 35.00
C LYS A 69 -2.92 -8.34 35.58
N GLU A 70 -1.89 -7.96 36.34
CA GLU A 70 -1.80 -6.60 36.89
C GLU A 70 -1.56 -5.54 35.82
N GLN A 71 -0.74 -5.86 34.82
CA GLN A 71 -0.51 -4.99 33.67
C GLN A 71 -1.78 -4.84 32.82
N VAL A 72 -2.49 -5.94 32.59
CA VAL A 72 -3.77 -5.93 31.87
C VAL A 72 -4.80 -5.06 32.59
N LYS A 73 -4.93 -5.17 33.92
CA LYS A 73 -5.83 -4.33 34.72
C LYS A 73 -5.51 -2.83 34.71
N LYS A 74 -4.23 -2.47 34.56
CA LYS A 74 -3.81 -1.06 34.44
C LYS A 74 -4.15 -0.48 33.07
N THR A 75 -4.08 -1.31 32.03
CA THR A 75 -4.30 -0.91 30.64
C THR A 75 -5.79 -0.92 30.27
N GLU A 76 -6.51 -1.99 30.62
CA GLU A 76 -7.93 -2.16 30.32
C GLU A 76 -8.81 -1.57 31.42
N LYS A 77 -9.66 -0.61 31.05
CA LYS A 77 -10.54 0.12 31.97
C LYS A 77 -11.94 -0.46 32.08
N GLY A 78 -12.19 -1.63 31.45
CA GLY A 78 -13.48 -2.30 31.48
C GLY A 78 -13.84 -2.78 32.90
N LYS A 79 -15.12 -3.03 33.14
CA LYS A 79 -15.57 -3.65 34.39
C LYS A 79 -15.21 -5.13 34.39
N ILE A 80 -14.50 -5.59 35.43
CA ILE A 80 -14.19 -7.00 35.59
C ILE A 80 -15.45 -7.73 36.07
N VAL A 81 -15.82 -8.79 35.37
CA VAL A 81 -16.97 -9.66 35.70
C VAL A 81 -16.51 -10.90 36.44
N GLU A 82 -15.34 -11.43 36.08
CA GLU A 82 -14.78 -12.65 36.64
C GLU A 82 -13.25 -12.59 36.63
N GLU A 83 -12.64 -13.10 37.71
CA GLU A 83 -11.20 -13.28 37.81
C GLU A 83 -10.89 -14.60 38.51
N ASP A 84 -10.06 -15.42 37.87
CA ASP A 84 -9.54 -16.68 38.37
C ASP A 84 -8.00 -16.71 38.21
N GLU A 85 -7.34 -17.82 38.53
CA GLU A 85 -5.89 -17.99 38.43
C GLU A 85 -5.36 -17.60 37.04
N ASN A 86 -6.02 -18.04 35.97
CA ASN A 86 -5.58 -17.83 34.58
C ASN A 86 -6.54 -17.01 33.71
N ILE A 87 -7.69 -16.59 34.25
CA ILE A 87 -8.74 -15.92 33.48
C ILE A 87 -9.03 -14.54 34.08
N LEU A 88 -9.19 -13.56 33.19
CA LEU A 88 -9.62 -12.21 33.52
C LEU A 88 -10.66 -11.75 32.49
N THR A 89 -11.92 -11.70 32.91
CA THR A 89 -13.07 -11.44 32.03
C THR A 89 -13.60 -10.04 32.25
N TYR A 90 -13.76 -9.28 31.16
CA TYR A 90 -14.32 -7.94 31.16
C TYR A 90 -15.73 -7.93 30.55
N GLN A 91 -16.56 -7.03 31.06
CA GLN A 91 -17.83 -6.69 30.42
C GLN A 91 -17.55 -5.91 29.12
N GLY A 92 -18.09 -6.40 28.00
CA GLY A 92 -18.08 -5.71 26.71
C GLY A 92 -19.07 -4.56 26.63
#